data_AF-A0A3D5JW73-F1
#
_entry.id   AF-A0A3D5JW73-F1
#
_cell.length_a   1.000
_cell.length_b   1.000
_cell.length_c   1.000
_cell.angle_alpha   90.00
_cell.angle_beta   90.00
_cell.angle_gamma   90.00
#
_symmetry.space_group_name_H-M   'P 1'
#
loop_
_entity.id
_entity.type
_entity.pdbx_description
1 polymer ?
#
loop_
_entity_poly.entity_id
_entity_poly.type
_entity_poly.pdbx_seq_one_letter_code
_entity_poly.pdbx_strand_id
1 'polypeptide(L)'
;MKLEENSPRRKKYVRAVGPRLRILLFSVFVLFALLGANSAYLSSITFLEWFRGETYQNYFYQFMFLGHLVLGLLILLPVIFFGIFHIKNAWNRPNKRAASVGYGLFAISLILLFSGLALMRVEGFEIKNPELRSVMYWAHVITPFLAVWLYILHRLAGPKIKWKAGVSWAAAVGVVVVVMVALHTQDPRKWNVVGPKEGVKYFEPSLARTASGKFIPADTLMMDKYCQECHPDVYKGWFHSVHHFSSFNNEPYHFSITETRNKMLERDGNVKASRWCAGCHDPVPFFSGAFDDPKFDTRNHPTAHAGITCTVCHAITKVNSTKGNADYTIEEPVHYPFAKSDNALLRFINRQMVKAKPDFHKKTFLKPLHKKPDFCSTCHKVSIPFELNHYKEWLRGQNHYDNYHLSGVSGHGARSFYYPLKAVDNCNKCHMPLKDSEDFGADFFAGKEKGLKIHDHLFPGANTGIAHLRNEPDIVKVHEEFLKGSVVVDIFGVKEGGS
;
A
#
# COMPACT_ATOMS: atom_id res chain seq x y z
N MET A 1 -71.37 -54.35 21.42
CA MET A 1 -70.80 -53.06 20.98
C MET A 1 -69.32 -53.05 21.37
N LYS A 2 -68.42 -53.43 20.45
CA LYS A 2 -66.96 -53.42 20.70
C LYS A 2 -66.44 -52.02 20.38
N LEU A 3 -65.85 -51.36 21.38
CA LEU A 3 -65.14 -50.11 21.22
C LEU A 3 -63.77 -50.42 20.61
N GLU A 4 -63.56 -50.01 19.36
CA GLU A 4 -62.25 -50.03 18.72
C GLU A 4 -61.36 -48.95 19.33
N GLU A 5 -60.33 -49.39 20.05
CA GLU A 5 -59.30 -48.54 20.62
C GLU A 5 -58.33 -48.11 19.52
N ASN A 6 -58.49 -46.86 19.08
CA ASN A 6 -57.71 -46.27 17.99
C ASN A 6 -56.28 -45.93 18.51
N SER A 7 -55.35 -46.87 18.37
CA SER A 7 -53.95 -46.67 18.75
C SER A 7 -53.31 -45.52 17.92
N PRO A 8 -52.69 -44.51 18.54
CA PRO A 8 -52.11 -43.39 17.81
C PRO A 8 -50.90 -43.85 16.99
N ARG A 9 -51.01 -43.73 15.65
CA ARG A 9 -49.91 -44.00 14.70
C ARG A 9 -48.63 -43.27 15.15
N ARG A 10 -47.64 -44.02 15.64
CA ARG A 10 -46.28 -43.51 15.93
C ARG A 10 -45.73 -42.85 14.67
N LYS A 11 -45.64 -41.51 14.65
CA LYS A 11 -45.02 -40.75 13.55
C LYS A 11 -43.61 -41.29 13.31
N LYS A 12 -43.36 -41.82 12.11
CA LYS A 12 -42.04 -42.34 11.69
C LYS A 12 -40.98 -41.26 11.91
N TYR A 13 -39.92 -41.57 12.66
CA TYR A 13 -38.84 -40.61 12.91
C TYR A 13 -38.10 -40.29 11.60
N VAL A 14 -38.32 -39.10 11.07
CA VAL A 14 -37.58 -38.57 9.91
C VAL A 14 -36.38 -37.79 10.44
N ARG A 15 -35.17 -38.07 9.92
CA ARG A 15 -33.96 -37.31 10.28
C ARG A 15 -34.07 -35.88 9.73
N ALA A 16 -33.67 -34.89 10.53
CA ALA A 16 -33.66 -33.48 10.10
C ALA A 16 -32.72 -33.23 8.92
N VAL A 17 -31.68 -34.06 8.80
CA VAL A 17 -30.74 -34.05 7.69
C VAL A 17 -31.00 -35.28 6.81
N GLY A 18 -31.71 -35.06 5.71
CA GLY A 18 -31.96 -36.06 4.66
C GLY A 18 -30.70 -36.41 3.85
N PRO A 19 -30.76 -37.38 2.92
CA PRO A 19 -29.60 -37.84 2.17
C PRO A 19 -28.91 -36.73 1.36
N ARG A 20 -29.67 -35.91 0.63
CA ARG A 20 -29.15 -34.77 -0.14
C ARG A 20 -28.54 -33.69 0.77
N LEU A 21 -29.22 -33.36 1.88
CA LEU A 21 -28.74 -32.37 2.84
C LEU A 21 -27.47 -32.85 3.58
N ARG A 22 -27.25 -34.17 3.68
CA ARG A 22 -26.03 -34.75 4.26
C ARG A 22 -24.82 -34.53 3.36
N ILE A 23 -24.98 -34.64 2.03
CA ILE A 23 -23.90 -34.34 1.08
C ILE A 23 -23.51 -32.87 1.22
N LEU A 24 -24.51 -31.98 1.23
CA LEU A 24 -24.26 -30.55 1.40
C LEU A 24 -23.57 -30.22 2.73
N LEU A 25 -24.01 -30.84 3.83
CA LEU A 25 -23.37 -30.69 5.14
C LEU A 25 -21.92 -31.18 5.14
N PHE A 26 -21.63 -32.28 4.45
CA PHE A 26 -20.27 -32.79 4.32
C PHE A 26 -19.40 -31.80 3.53
N SER A 27 -19.90 -31.25 2.43
CA SER A 27 -19.20 -30.19 1.69
C SER A 27 -18.92 -28.97 2.57
N VAL A 28 -19.91 -28.52 3.36
CA VAL A 28 -19.73 -27.43 4.33
C VAL A 28 -18.63 -27.76 5.34
N PHE A 29 -18.59 -28.98 5.89
CA PHE A 29 -17.54 -29.37 6.84
C PHE A 29 -16.15 -29.43 6.22
N VAL A 30 -16.02 -29.95 5.00
CA VAL A 30 -14.72 -30.00 4.29
C VAL A 30 -14.23 -28.59 4.01
N LEU A 31 -15.08 -27.74 3.43
CA LEU A 31 -14.73 -26.34 3.13
C LEU A 31 -14.41 -25.56 4.40
N PHE A 32 -15.18 -25.73 5.46
CA PHE A 32 -14.93 -25.07 6.75
C PHE A 32 -13.60 -25.53 7.38
N ALA A 33 -13.27 -26.83 7.28
CA ALA A 33 -12.01 -27.37 7.78
C ALA A 33 -10.81 -26.82 6.99
N LEU A 34 -10.90 -26.73 5.66
CA LEU A 34 -9.84 -26.14 4.84
C LEU A 34 -9.68 -24.64 5.12
N LEU A 35 -10.80 -23.91 5.18
CA LEU A 35 -10.81 -22.47 5.44
C LEU A 35 -10.31 -22.17 6.86
N GLY A 36 -10.69 -22.97 7.86
CA GLY A 36 -10.18 -22.87 9.22
C GLY A 36 -8.67 -23.08 9.32
N ALA A 37 -8.12 -24.08 8.61
CA ALA A 37 -6.67 -24.32 8.57
C ALA A 37 -5.92 -23.16 7.90
N ASN A 38 -6.45 -22.69 6.78
CA ASN A 38 -5.91 -21.54 6.06
C ASN A 38 -5.97 -20.25 6.90
N SER A 39 -7.08 -19.96 7.56
CA SER A 39 -7.23 -18.83 8.48
C SER A 39 -6.26 -18.90 9.66
N ALA A 40 -6.03 -20.09 10.21
CA ALA A 40 -5.06 -20.28 11.30
C ALA A 40 -3.64 -19.92 10.86
N TYR A 41 -3.23 -20.36 9.66
CA TYR A 41 -1.96 -19.96 9.07
C TYR A 41 -1.87 -18.45 8.85
N LEU A 42 -2.85 -17.85 8.17
CA LEU A 42 -2.84 -16.42 7.84
C LEU A 42 -2.82 -15.54 9.10
N SER A 43 -3.59 -15.93 10.12
CA SER A 43 -3.63 -15.24 11.42
C SER A 43 -2.31 -15.38 12.17
N SER A 44 -1.66 -16.55 12.11
CA SER A 44 -0.38 -16.78 12.78
C SER A 44 0.74 -15.91 12.21
N ILE A 45 0.81 -15.78 10.88
CA ILE A 45 1.78 -14.86 10.24
C ILE A 45 1.44 -13.40 10.58
N THR A 46 0.15 -13.02 10.54
CA THR A 46 -0.26 -11.65 10.89
C THR A 46 0.09 -11.32 12.36
N PHE A 47 -0.10 -12.26 13.27
CA PHE A 47 0.27 -12.13 14.68
C PHE A 47 1.79 -12.03 14.85
N LEU A 48 2.57 -12.86 14.15
CA LEU A 48 4.03 -12.80 14.17
C LEU A 48 4.56 -11.44 13.70
N GLU A 49 4.01 -10.89 12.62
CA GLU A 49 4.36 -9.54 12.14
C GLU A 49 4.04 -8.47 13.18
N TRP A 50 2.87 -8.55 13.82
CA TRP A 50 2.50 -7.62 14.89
C TRP A 50 3.44 -7.72 16.10
N PHE A 51 3.82 -8.93 16.50
CA PHE A 51 4.69 -9.17 17.64
C PHE A 51 6.15 -8.73 17.40
N ARG A 52 6.68 -8.95 16.19
CA ARG A 52 8.08 -8.63 15.86
C ARG A 52 8.28 -7.26 15.22
N GLY A 53 7.22 -6.64 14.69
CA GLY A 53 7.32 -5.39 13.93
C GLY A 53 7.94 -5.53 12.54
N GLU A 54 8.13 -6.77 12.05
CA GLU A 54 8.71 -7.09 10.75
C GLU A 54 7.65 -7.58 9.75
N THR A 55 7.98 -7.58 8.45
CA THR A 55 7.08 -8.09 7.40
C THR A 55 7.50 -9.49 6.95
N TYR A 56 6.61 -10.47 7.16
CA TYR A 56 6.75 -11.89 6.84
C TYR A 56 5.78 -12.36 5.74
N GLN A 57 4.89 -11.47 5.26
CA GLN A 57 4.00 -11.75 4.13
C GLN A 57 4.79 -11.85 2.82
N ASN A 58 5.17 -13.07 2.45
CA ASN A 58 5.88 -13.39 1.21
C ASN A 58 4.92 -13.85 0.09
N TYR A 59 5.45 -14.27 -1.06
CA TYR A 59 4.65 -14.76 -2.18
C TYR A 59 3.73 -15.91 -1.78
N PHE A 60 4.21 -16.87 -0.99
CA PHE A 60 3.41 -17.99 -0.49
C PHE A 60 2.23 -17.53 0.37
N TYR A 61 2.45 -16.54 1.26
CA TYR A 61 1.36 -15.92 2.02
C TYR A 61 0.28 -15.35 1.09
N GLN A 62 0.66 -14.67 0.01
CA GLN A 62 -0.31 -14.10 -0.92
C GLN A 62 -1.15 -15.19 -1.63
N PHE A 63 -0.55 -16.33 -2.01
CA PHE A 63 -1.33 -17.45 -2.56
C PHE A 63 -2.23 -18.11 -1.53
N MET A 64 -1.80 -18.22 -0.27
CA MET A 64 -2.67 -18.70 0.80
C MET A 64 -3.83 -17.74 1.06
N PHE A 65 -3.61 -16.44 0.93
CA PHE A 65 -4.69 -15.45 0.98
C PHE A 65 -5.62 -15.54 -0.23
N LEU A 66 -5.11 -15.74 -1.44
CA LEU A 66 -5.95 -16.02 -2.61
C LEU A 66 -6.80 -17.28 -2.39
N GLY A 67 -6.20 -18.33 -1.84
CA GLY A 67 -6.90 -19.56 -1.45
C GLY A 67 -8.01 -19.28 -0.43
N HIS A 68 -7.78 -18.38 0.54
CA HIS A 68 -8.81 -17.94 1.48
C HIS A 68 -10.02 -17.34 0.77
N LEU A 69 -9.80 -16.42 -0.16
CA LEU A 69 -10.85 -15.76 -0.92
C LEU A 69 -11.65 -16.78 -1.75
N VAL A 70 -10.95 -17.68 -2.46
CA VAL A 70 -11.58 -18.73 -3.27
C VAL A 70 -12.41 -19.68 -2.41
N LEU A 71 -11.84 -20.19 -1.31
CA LEU A 71 -12.57 -21.08 -0.39
C LEU A 71 -13.76 -20.37 0.26
N GLY A 72 -13.62 -19.08 0.58
CA GLY A 72 -14.68 -18.22 1.12
C GLY A 72 -15.86 -18.07 0.16
N LEU A 73 -15.59 -17.86 -1.12
CA LEU A 73 -16.63 -17.81 -2.16
C LEU A 73 -17.29 -19.18 -2.36
N LEU A 74 -16.50 -20.26 -2.35
CA LEU A 74 -17.00 -21.62 -2.52
C LEU A 74 -17.91 -22.08 -1.37
N ILE A 75 -17.63 -21.67 -0.13
CA ILE A 75 -18.44 -22.07 1.05
C ILE A 75 -19.73 -21.28 1.19
N LEU A 76 -19.83 -20.11 0.56
CA LEU A 76 -20.95 -19.17 0.70
C LEU A 76 -22.30 -19.80 0.38
N LEU A 77 -22.49 -20.29 -0.85
CA LEU A 77 -23.75 -20.89 -1.28
C LEU A 77 -24.07 -22.18 -0.52
N PRO A 78 -23.12 -23.12 -0.31
CA PRO A 78 -23.39 -24.31 0.49
C PRO A 78 -23.93 -24.02 1.89
N VAL A 79 -23.36 -23.04 2.60
CA VAL A 79 -23.83 -22.66 3.95
C VAL A 79 -25.23 -22.05 3.91
N ILE A 80 -25.49 -21.14 2.97
CA ILE A 80 -26.80 -20.50 2.81
C ILE A 80 -27.88 -21.54 2.52
N PHE A 81 -27.66 -22.37 1.49
CA PHE A 81 -28.62 -23.43 1.13
C PHE A 81 -28.80 -24.44 2.26
N PHE A 82 -27.71 -24.87 2.90
CA PHE A 82 -27.79 -25.80 4.02
C PHE A 82 -28.64 -25.21 5.15
N GLY A 83 -28.38 -23.96 5.55
CA GLY A 83 -29.13 -23.29 6.60
C GLY A 83 -30.61 -23.18 6.30
N ILE A 84 -30.99 -22.68 5.12
CA ILE A 84 -32.39 -22.52 4.70
C ILE A 84 -33.14 -23.86 4.71
N PHE A 85 -32.58 -24.89 4.06
CA PHE A 85 -33.25 -26.20 3.99
C PHE A 85 -33.24 -26.93 5.33
N HIS A 86 -32.19 -26.76 6.14
CA HIS A 86 -32.13 -27.33 7.48
C HIS A 86 -33.21 -26.73 8.39
N ILE A 87 -33.37 -25.40 8.36
CA ILE A 87 -34.42 -24.68 9.09
C ILE A 87 -35.81 -25.16 8.64
N LYS A 88 -36.06 -25.22 7.32
CA LYS A 88 -37.34 -25.72 6.77
C LYS A 88 -37.68 -27.15 7.21
N ASN A 89 -36.68 -27.99 7.46
CA ASN A 89 -36.87 -29.37 7.94
C ASN A 89 -36.98 -29.49 9.47
N ALA A 90 -36.61 -28.45 10.22
CA ALA A 90 -36.44 -28.50 11.66
C ALA A 90 -37.33 -27.51 12.46
N TRP A 91 -37.93 -26.49 11.82
CA TRP A 91 -38.67 -25.41 12.51
C TRP A 91 -39.82 -25.90 13.41
N ASN A 92 -40.52 -26.95 12.98
CA ASN A 92 -41.66 -27.52 13.72
C ASN A 92 -41.25 -28.69 14.65
N ARG A 93 -39.97 -28.81 15.02
CA ARG A 93 -39.52 -29.85 15.94
C ARG A 93 -39.72 -29.45 17.42
N PRO A 94 -39.92 -30.43 18.32
CA PRO A 94 -40.24 -30.17 19.72
C PRO A 94 -39.06 -29.56 20.51
N ASN A 95 -37.81 -29.80 20.09
CA ASN A 95 -36.65 -29.21 20.76
C ASN A 95 -36.44 -27.76 20.32
N LYS A 96 -37.19 -26.85 20.94
CA LYS A 96 -37.13 -25.41 20.67
C LYS A 96 -35.77 -24.79 21.00
N ARG A 97 -35.06 -25.28 22.03
CA ARG A 97 -33.72 -24.81 22.38
C ARG A 97 -32.72 -25.05 21.25
N ALA A 98 -32.69 -26.26 20.69
CA ALA A 98 -31.83 -26.58 19.55
C ALA A 98 -32.17 -25.75 18.30
N ALA A 99 -33.46 -25.52 18.05
CA ALA A 99 -33.91 -24.67 16.95
C ALA A 99 -33.46 -23.22 17.11
N SER A 100 -33.66 -22.61 18.29
CA SER A 100 -33.23 -21.23 18.57
C SER A 100 -31.73 -21.04 18.43
N VAL A 101 -30.92 -21.96 18.97
CA VAL A 101 -29.44 -21.91 18.79
C VAL A 101 -29.07 -22.09 17.31
N GLY A 102 -29.82 -22.92 16.57
CA GLY A 102 -29.64 -23.10 15.13
C GLY A 102 -29.90 -21.82 14.32
N TYR A 103 -30.92 -21.04 14.69
CA TYR A 103 -31.17 -19.72 14.07
C TYR A 103 -30.02 -18.74 14.37
N GLY A 104 -29.54 -18.70 15.61
CA GLY A 104 -28.38 -17.89 15.99
C GLY A 104 -27.12 -18.29 15.22
N LEU A 105 -26.84 -19.59 15.10
CA LEU A 105 -25.72 -20.10 14.31
C LEU A 105 -25.81 -19.68 12.84
N PHE A 106 -27.00 -19.80 12.25
CA PHE A 106 -27.21 -19.40 10.86
C PHE A 106 -27.01 -17.90 10.67
N ALA A 107 -27.57 -17.07 11.55
CA ALA A 107 -27.41 -15.62 11.51
C ALA A 107 -25.93 -15.20 11.63
N ILE A 108 -25.19 -15.75 12.59
CA ILE A 108 -23.75 -15.48 12.74
C ILE A 108 -22.95 -15.97 11.52
N SER A 109 -23.34 -17.10 10.93
CA SER A 109 -22.70 -17.59 9.70
C SER A 109 -22.95 -16.65 8.52
N LEU A 110 -24.15 -16.05 8.41
CA LEU A 110 -24.42 -15.03 7.40
C LEU A 110 -23.57 -13.77 7.63
N ILE A 111 -23.45 -13.30 8.87
CA ILE A 111 -22.57 -12.16 9.18
C ILE A 111 -21.12 -12.47 8.80
N LEU A 112 -20.61 -13.66 9.09
CA LEU A 112 -19.27 -14.09 8.68
C LEU A 112 -19.09 -14.03 7.15
N LEU A 113 -20.02 -14.60 6.39
CA LEU A 113 -19.95 -14.64 4.93
C LEU A 113 -20.07 -13.26 4.31
N PHE A 114 -21.05 -12.45 4.73
CA PHE A 114 -21.28 -11.13 4.18
C PHE A 114 -20.22 -10.12 4.61
N SER A 115 -19.67 -10.21 5.83
CA SER A 115 -18.50 -9.41 6.21
C SER A 115 -17.28 -9.76 5.36
N GLY A 116 -17.08 -11.03 5.02
CA GLY A 116 -16.02 -11.47 4.10
C GLY A 116 -16.18 -10.89 2.69
N LEU A 117 -17.38 -10.99 2.11
CA LEU A 117 -17.70 -10.35 0.82
C LEU A 117 -17.54 -8.83 0.86
N ALA A 118 -17.99 -8.18 1.94
CA ALA A 118 -17.89 -6.74 2.10
C ALA A 118 -16.43 -6.27 2.16
N LEU A 119 -15.55 -7.06 2.78
CA LEU A 119 -14.13 -6.77 2.83
C LEU A 119 -13.44 -6.92 1.47
N MET A 120 -13.96 -7.76 0.56
CA MET A 120 -13.38 -7.91 -0.79
C MET A 120 -13.44 -6.62 -1.61
N ARG A 121 -14.41 -5.73 -1.35
CA ARG A 121 -14.56 -4.43 -2.03
C ARG A 121 -14.57 -4.59 -3.55
N VAL A 122 -15.45 -5.47 -4.02
CA VAL A 122 -15.68 -5.68 -5.45
C VAL A 122 -16.20 -4.41 -6.11
N GLU A 123 -15.95 -4.26 -7.40
CA GLU A 123 -16.38 -3.09 -8.18
C GLU A 123 -17.90 -2.88 -8.05
N GLY A 124 -18.30 -1.63 -7.79
CA GLY A 124 -19.69 -1.26 -7.48
C GLY A 124 -20.11 -1.43 -6.01
N PHE A 125 -19.29 -2.09 -5.17
CA PHE A 125 -19.50 -2.22 -3.73
C PHE A 125 -18.20 -2.04 -2.95
N GLU A 126 -17.71 -0.80 -2.90
CA GLU A 126 -16.39 -0.47 -2.34
C GLU A 126 -16.51 0.27 -1.01
N ILE A 127 -16.24 -0.41 0.10
CA ILE A 127 -16.19 0.21 1.42
C ILE A 127 -14.88 0.98 1.56
N LYS A 128 -14.88 2.27 1.22
CA LYS A 128 -13.73 3.19 1.31
C LYS A 128 -13.56 3.80 2.70
N ASN A 129 -14.66 4.03 3.42
CA ASN A 129 -14.63 4.55 4.79
C ASN A 129 -13.83 3.63 5.74
N PRO A 130 -12.74 4.10 6.38
CA PRO A 130 -11.89 3.29 7.25
C PRO A 130 -12.61 2.67 8.45
N GLU A 131 -13.59 3.37 9.04
CA GLU A 131 -14.33 2.88 10.21
C GLU A 131 -15.29 1.75 9.85
N LEU A 132 -16.06 1.94 8.78
CA LEU A 132 -16.97 0.90 8.30
C LEU A 132 -16.19 -0.37 7.91
N ARG A 133 -15.03 -0.21 7.27
CA ARG A 133 -14.13 -1.33 6.99
C ARG A 133 -13.63 -2.00 8.27
N SER A 134 -13.28 -1.22 9.30
CA SER A 134 -12.85 -1.75 10.60
C SER A 134 -13.95 -2.58 11.27
N VAL A 135 -15.20 -2.10 11.24
CA VAL A 135 -16.36 -2.85 11.76
C VAL A 135 -16.53 -4.17 11.01
N MET A 136 -16.49 -4.16 9.68
CA MET A 136 -16.57 -5.39 8.87
C MET A 136 -15.41 -6.35 9.15
N TYR A 137 -14.20 -5.82 9.32
CA TYR A 137 -13.02 -6.61 9.66
C TYR A 137 -13.19 -7.33 11.01
N TRP A 138 -13.57 -6.61 12.06
CA TRP A 138 -13.77 -7.21 13.38
C TRP A 138 -14.96 -8.17 13.41
N ALA A 139 -16.03 -7.88 12.68
CA ALA A 139 -17.12 -8.83 12.49
C ALA A 139 -16.60 -10.14 11.85
N HIS A 140 -15.78 -10.04 10.80
CA HIS A 140 -15.21 -11.21 10.11
C HIS A 140 -14.22 -12.01 10.98
N VAL A 141 -13.50 -11.33 11.89
CA VAL A 141 -12.55 -11.97 12.82
C VAL A 141 -13.25 -12.65 13.99
N ILE A 142 -14.32 -12.05 14.54
CA ILE A 142 -14.98 -12.55 15.76
C ILE A 142 -16.01 -13.63 15.45
N THR A 143 -16.78 -13.48 14.37
CA THR A 143 -17.89 -14.40 14.04
C THR A 143 -17.50 -15.86 13.81
N PRO A 144 -16.30 -16.25 13.33
CA PRO A 144 -15.89 -17.65 13.27
C PRO A 144 -15.85 -18.31 14.66
N PHE A 145 -15.36 -17.61 15.67
CA PHE A 145 -15.32 -18.12 17.05
C PHE A 145 -16.72 -18.29 17.62
N LEU A 146 -17.60 -17.31 17.37
CA LEU A 146 -19.02 -17.39 17.74
C LEU A 146 -19.74 -18.53 17.00
N ALA A 147 -19.45 -18.75 15.73
CA ALA A 147 -20.02 -19.84 14.95
C ALA A 147 -19.60 -21.21 15.49
N VAL A 148 -18.31 -21.39 15.84
CA VAL A 148 -17.82 -22.63 16.49
C VAL A 148 -18.51 -22.85 17.82
N TRP A 149 -18.59 -21.81 18.67
CA TRP A 149 -19.27 -21.87 19.96
C TRP A 149 -20.74 -22.26 19.82
N LEU A 150 -21.49 -21.57 18.96
CA LEU A 150 -22.91 -21.83 18.71
C LEU A 150 -23.14 -23.21 18.07
N TYR A 151 -22.22 -23.68 17.23
CA TYR A 151 -22.27 -25.03 16.68
C TYR A 151 -22.12 -26.09 17.78
N ILE A 152 -21.21 -25.90 18.73
CA ILE A 152 -21.05 -26.79 19.89
C ILE A 152 -22.36 -26.83 20.69
N LEU A 153 -22.92 -25.66 21.04
CA LEU A 153 -24.19 -25.58 21.77
C LEU A 153 -25.36 -26.25 21.01
N HIS A 154 -25.45 -26.02 19.69
CA HIS A 154 -26.48 -26.61 18.84
C HIS A 154 -26.39 -28.14 18.83
N ARG A 155 -25.17 -28.70 18.84
CA ARG A 155 -24.94 -30.16 18.86
C ARG A 155 -25.05 -30.79 20.25
N LEU A 156 -24.77 -30.05 21.33
CA LEU A 156 -25.04 -30.50 22.70
C LEU A 156 -26.54 -30.65 22.96
N ALA A 157 -27.35 -29.78 22.37
CA ALA A 157 -28.80 -29.90 22.35
C ALA A 157 -29.33 -30.94 21.35
N GLY A 158 -28.46 -31.63 20.60
CA GLY A 158 -28.80 -32.53 19.49
C GLY A 158 -27.93 -33.80 19.43
N PRO A 159 -27.62 -34.33 18.22
CA PRO A 159 -26.76 -35.51 18.08
C PRO A 159 -25.31 -35.25 18.53
N LYS A 160 -24.74 -36.22 19.27
CA LYS A 160 -23.38 -36.13 19.85
C LYS A 160 -22.31 -35.68 18.84
N ILE A 161 -21.37 -34.86 19.30
CA ILE A 161 -20.21 -34.40 18.52
C ILE A 161 -19.14 -35.50 18.50
N LYS A 162 -18.51 -35.72 17.34
CA LYS A 162 -17.34 -36.60 17.21
C LYS A 162 -16.06 -35.86 17.61
N TRP A 163 -15.88 -35.63 18.92
CA TRP A 163 -14.76 -34.84 19.46
C TRP A 163 -13.38 -35.29 18.99
N LYS A 164 -13.15 -36.61 18.89
CA LYS A 164 -11.87 -37.17 18.41
C LYS A 164 -11.48 -36.61 17.03
N ALA A 165 -12.42 -36.55 16.08
CA ALA A 165 -12.14 -36.02 14.75
C ALA A 165 -11.79 -34.53 14.77
N GLY A 166 -12.47 -33.74 15.61
CA GLY A 166 -12.17 -32.31 15.78
C GLY A 166 -10.80 -32.06 16.40
N VAL A 167 -10.45 -32.79 17.46
CA VAL A 167 -9.14 -32.70 18.13
C VAL A 167 -8.02 -33.15 17.19
N SER A 168 -8.19 -34.26 16.48
CA SER A 168 -7.19 -34.74 15.51
C SER A 168 -6.94 -33.73 14.38
N TRP A 169 -7.99 -33.13 13.84
CA TRP A 169 -7.86 -32.06 12.84
C TRP A 169 -7.14 -30.84 13.40
N ALA A 170 -7.54 -30.36 14.58
CA ALA A 170 -6.93 -29.19 15.22
C ALA A 170 -5.44 -29.41 15.52
N ALA A 171 -5.08 -30.60 16.01
CA ALA A 171 -3.68 -30.97 16.26
C ALA A 171 -2.87 -31.01 14.96
N ALA A 172 -3.39 -31.63 13.90
CA ALA A 172 -2.72 -31.69 12.60
C ALA A 172 -2.49 -30.29 12.01
N VAL A 173 -3.51 -29.44 12.03
CA VAL A 173 -3.39 -28.03 11.59
C VAL A 173 -2.38 -27.28 12.45
N GLY A 174 -2.41 -27.45 13.77
CA GLY A 174 -1.45 -26.82 14.68
C GLY A 174 0.00 -27.15 14.34
N VAL A 175 0.31 -28.43 14.10
CA VAL A 175 1.66 -28.86 13.70
C VAL A 175 2.07 -28.22 12.37
N VAL A 176 1.21 -28.26 11.35
CA VAL A 176 1.52 -27.68 10.03
C VAL A 176 1.75 -26.17 10.13
N VAL A 177 0.90 -25.45 10.86
CA VAL A 177 1.02 -24.00 11.06
C VAL A 177 2.32 -23.66 11.78
N VAL A 178 2.68 -24.38 12.84
CA VAL A 178 3.94 -24.15 13.58
C VAL A 178 5.15 -24.36 12.66
N VAL A 179 5.17 -25.42 11.86
CA VAL A 179 6.25 -25.67 10.89
C VAL A 179 6.33 -24.55 9.85
N MET A 180 5.21 -24.14 9.27
CA MET A 180 5.19 -23.05 8.27
C MET A 180 5.64 -21.72 8.86
N VAL A 181 5.23 -21.40 10.09
CA VAL A 181 5.67 -20.19 10.79
C VAL A 181 7.17 -20.24 11.06
N ALA A 182 7.71 -21.37 11.51
CA ALA A 182 9.15 -21.54 11.73
C ALA A 182 9.94 -21.30 10.43
N LEU A 183 9.49 -21.88 9.31
CA LEU A 183 10.11 -21.65 8.00
C LEU A 183 10.06 -20.18 7.57
N HIS A 184 8.94 -19.49 7.80
CA HIS A 184 8.84 -18.05 7.51
C HIS A 184 9.77 -17.18 8.38
N THR A 185 10.02 -17.57 9.64
CA THR A 185 10.96 -16.82 10.49
C THR A 185 12.42 -16.95 10.06
N GLN A 186 12.74 -17.87 9.16
CA GLN A 186 14.08 -18.07 8.59
C GLN A 186 14.29 -17.30 7.28
N ASP A 187 13.35 -16.45 6.87
CA ASP A 187 13.50 -15.62 5.67
C ASP A 187 14.73 -14.70 5.79
N PRO A 188 15.72 -14.80 4.87
CA PRO A 188 16.97 -14.05 4.97
C PRO A 188 16.81 -12.56 4.59
N ARG A 189 15.64 -12.13 4.12
CA ARG A 189 15.42 -10.74 3.68
C ARG A 189 15.50 -9.77 4.85
N LYS A 190 16.41 -8.79 4.74
CA LYS A 190 16.56 -7.70 5.72
C LYS A 190 15.87 -6.44 5.19
N TRP A 191 14.84 -5.99 5.89
CA TRP A 191 14.11 -4.78 5.56
C TRP A 191 14.82 -3.53 6.11
N ASN A 192 14.69 -2.39 5.41
CA ASN A 192 15.16 -1.07 5.88
C ASN A 192 16.68 -0.99 6.19
N VAL A 193 17.47 -1.75 5.43
CA VAL A 193 18.93 -1.73 5.50
C VAL A 193 19.52 -0.76 4.48
N VAL A 194 20.72 -0.27 4.75
CA VAL A 194 21.50 0.45 3.73
C VAL A 194 21.95 -0.58 2.68
N GLY A 195 21.80 -0.27 1.39
CA GLY A 195 22.27 -1.13 0.32
C GLY A 195 23.79 -1.42 0.39
N PRO A 196 24.28 -2.52 -0.24
CA PRO A 196 25.70 -2.90 -0.23
C PRO A 196 26.63 -1.77 -0.66
N LYS A 197 27.79 -1.63 -0.01
CA LYS A 197 28.77 -0.59 -0.34
C LYS A 197 29.37 -0.81 -1.73
N GLU A 198 29.50 -2.06 -2.15
CA GLU A 198 30.09 -2.46 -3.43
C GLU A 198 29.18 -2.09 -4.61
N GLY A 199 27.85 -2.05 -4.40
CA GLY A 199 26.88 -1.60 -5.38
C GLY A 199 26.88 -0.08 -5.61
N VAL A 200 27.52 0.70 -4.72
CA VAL A 200 27.57 2.17 -4.78
C VAL A 200 28.39 2.66 -5.97
N LYS A 201 29.46 1.94 -6.35
CA LYS A 201 30.36 2.31 -7.45
C LYS A 201 29.64 2.52 -8.78
N TYR A 202 28.52 1.84 -8.99
CA TYR A 202 27.73 2.02 -10.19
C TYR A 202 26.92 3.33 -10.15
N PHE A 203 26.42 3.75 -9.00
CA PHE A 203 25.53 4.90 -8.89
C PHE A 203 26.28 6.23 -8.64
N GLU A 204 27.54 6.17 -8.22
CA GLU A 204 28.41 7.34 -8.09
C GLU A 204 28.49 8.17 -9.39
N PRO A 205 28.51 9.52 -9.29
CA PRO A 205 28.61 10.33 -8.08
C PRO A 205 27.27 10.67 -7.38
N SER A 206 26.14 10.07 -7.78
CA SER A 206 24.94 10.07 -6.95
C SER A 206 25.15 9.22 -5.71
N LEU A 207 24.55 9.61 -4.58
CA LEU A 207 24.61 8.84 -3.33
C LEU A 207 23.51 7.77 -3.24
N ALA A 208 22.68 7.65 -4.28
CA ALA A 208 21.60 6.68 -4.36
C ALA A 208 22.10 5.24 -4.34
N ARG A 209 21.29 4.35 -3.75
CA ARG A 209 21.62 2.93 -3.63
C ARG A 209 20.41 2.07 -3.92
N THR A 210 20.65 0.90 -4.49
CA THR A 210 19.65 -0.18 -4.48
C THR A 210 19.91 -1.12 -3.30
N ALA A 211 18.85 -1.66 -2.71
CA ALA A 211 18.97 -2.57 -1.56
C ALA A 211 19.77 -3.84 -1.88
N SER A 212 19.79 -4.27 -3.15
CA SER A 212 20.53 -5.44 -3.63
C SER A 212 21.89 -5.11 -4.27
N GLY A 213 22.18 -3.83 -4.52
CA GLY A 213 23.30 -3.41 -5.36
C GLY A 213 23.14 -3.72 -6.85
N LYS A 214 21.96 -4.20 -7.29
CA LYS A 214 21.63 -4.51 -8.68
C LYS A 214 20.64 -3.49 -9.26
N PHE A 215 20.45 -3.51 -10.58
CA PHE A 215 19.41 -2.75 -11.25
C PHE A 215 18.00 -3.19 -10.85
N ILE A 216 17.07 -2.25 -10.97
CA ILE A 216 15.63 -2.48 -10.82
C ILE A 216 15.01 -2.38 -12.21
N PRO A 217 14.21 -3.36 -12.65
CA PRO A 217 13.53 -3.31 -13.94
C PRO A 217 12.71 -2.02 -14.11
N ALA A 218 12.85 -1.36 -15.28
CA ALA A 218 12.17 -0.10 -15.56
C ALA A 218 10.64 -0.23 -15.48
N ASP A 219 10.10 -1.34 -15.96
CA ASP A 219 8.66 -1.64 -15.92
C ASP A 219 8.12 -1.77 -14.49
N THR A 220 8.95 -2.21 -13.52
CA THR A 220 8.58 -2.17 -12.09
C THR A 220 8.51 -0.74 -11.57
N LEU A 221 9.38 0.16 -12.05
CA LEU A 221 9.40 1.56 -11.63
C LEU A 221 8.35 2.42 -12.34
N MET A 222 7.82 1.99 -13.48
CA MET A 222 6.85 2.74 -14.31
C MET A 222 5.40 2.23 -14.16
N MET A 223 4.98 1.96 -12.93
CA MET A 223 3.66 1.40 -12.63
C MET A 223 2.58 2.46 -12.30
N ASP A 224 2.74 3.72 -12.73
CA ASP A 224 1.82 4.81 -12.37
C ASP A 224 0.36 4.55 -12.78
N LYS A 225 0.15 3.95 -13.97
CA LYS A 225 -1.19 3.54 -14.42
C LYS A 225 -1.82 2.47 -13.53
N TYR A 226 -1.02 1.55 -13.00
CA TYR A 226 -1.49 0.55 -12.03
C TYR A 226 -1.92 1.24 -10.72
N CYS A 227 -1.17 2.24 -10.26
CA CYS A 227 -1.54 3.04 -9.09
C CYS A 227 -2.84 3.85 -9.33
N GLN A 228 -2.99 4.43 -10.52
CA GLN A 228 -4.15 5.23 -10.94
C GLN A 228 -5.47 4.46 -10.83
N GLU A 229 -5.48 3.14 -11.02
CA GLU A 229 -6.69 2.30 -10.92
C GLU A 229 -7.36 2.39 -9.53
N CYS A 230 -6.60 2.69 -8.47
CA CYS A 230 -7.13 2.83 -7.10
C CYS A 230 -6.91 4.24 -6.51
N HIS A 231 -6.06 5.06 -7.14
CA HIS A 231 -5.68 6.39 -6.68
C HIS A 231 -5.78 7.47 -7.79
N PRO A 232 -6.94 7.63 -8.44
CA PRO A 232 -7.10 8.58 -9.54
C PRO A 232 -6.86 10.04 -9.15
N ASP A 233 -7.25 10.47 -7.94
CA ASP A 233 -7.08 11.86 -7.52
C ASP A 233 -5.62 12.20 -7.23
N VAL A 234 -4.90 11.28 -6.59
CA VAL A 234 -3.44 11.38 -6.37
C VAL A 234 -2.71 11.39 -7.71
N TYR A 235 -3.05 10.47 -8.62
CA TYR A 235 -2.45 10.42 -9.95
C TYR A 235 -2.65 11.74 -10.69
N LYS A 236 -3.85 12.32 -10.64
CA LYS A 236 -4.12 13.61 -11.29
C LYS A 236 -3.21 14.71 -10.74
N GLY A 237 -3.04 14.81 -9.42
CA GLY A 237 -2.09 15.77 -8.82
C GLY A 237 -0.67 15.54 -9.32
N TRP A 238 -0.17 14.31 -9.20
CA TRP A 238 1.18 13.94 -9.65
C TRP A 238 1.40 14.21 -11.13
N PHE A 239 0.44 13.87 -11.99
CA PHE A 239 0.53 14.02 -13.45
C PHE A 239 0.74 15.49 -13.88
N HIS A 240 0.29 16.46 -13.09
CA HIS A 240 0.55 17.88 -13.37
C HIS A 240 1.75 18.45 -12.59
N SER A 241 2.37 17.66 -11.71
CA SER A 241 3.48 18.10 -10.88
C SER A 241 4.81 18.17 -11.63
N VAL A 242 5.71 19.04 -11.16
CA VAL A 242 7.10 19.09 -11.66
C VAL A 242 7.92 17.84 -11.33
N HIS A 243 7.47 16.99 -10.40
CA HIS A 243 8.08 15.68 -10.17
C HIS A 243 7.86 14.74 -11.34
N HIS A 244 6.67 14.74 -11.96
CA HIS A 244 6.42 13.98 -13.19
C HIS A 244 7.26 14.52 -14.36
N PHE A 245 7.41 15.85 -14.47
CA PHE A 245 8.23 16.51 -15.50
C PHE A 245 9.68 16.80 -15.07
N SER A 246 10.24 15.95 -14.20
CA SER A 246 11.60 16.14 -13.70
C SER A 246 12.68 15.55 -14.61
N SER A 247 12.29 14.67 -15.54
CA SER A 247 13.18 14.04 -16.52
C SER A 247 13.91 15.05 -17.41
N PHE A 248 15.01 14.59 -18.00
CA PHE A 248 15.91 15.43 -18.80
C PHE A 248 15.33 15.91 -20.13
N ASN A 249 14.17 15.41 -20.57
CA ASN A 249 13.40 15.97 -21.70
C ASN A 249 12.50 17.14 -21.33
N ASN A 250 12.54 17.65 -20.10
CA ASN A 250 11.76 18.82 -19.79
C ASN A 250 12.22 20.03 -20.62
N GLU A 251 11.29 20.61 -21.37
CA GLU A 251 11.72 21.46 -22.49
C GLU A 251 12.48 22.74 -22.09
N PRO A 252 12.22 23.38 -20.93
CA PRO A 252 13.04 24.50 -20.48
C PRO A 252 14.51 24.17 -20.17
N TYR A 253 14.85 22.92 -19.84
CA TYR A 253 16.21 22.54 -19.42
C TYR A 253 16.87 21.50 -20.33
N HIS A 254 16.15 20.95 -21.31
CA HIS A 254 16.65 19.90 -22.22
C HIS A 254 17.97 20.28 -22.90
N PHE A 255 18.07 21.52 -23.40
CA PHE A 255 19.32 22.04 -24.00
C PHE A 255 20.48 22.01 -23.00
N SER A 256 20.32 22.65 -21.85
CA SER A 256 21.38 22.76 -20.83
C SER A 256 21.85 21.39 -20.35
N ILE A 257 20.93 20.45 -20.15
CA ILE A 257 21.24 19.10 -19.70
C ILE A 257 21.97 18.31 -20.80
N THR A 258 21.47 18.37 -22.03
CA THR A 258 22.07 17.68 -23.18
C THR A 258 23.49 18.19 -23.43
N GLU A 259 23.68 19.51 -23.46
CA GLU A 259 25.01 20.11 -23.66
C GLU A 259 25.96 19.80 -22.50
N THR A 260 25.48 19.84 -21.25
CA THR A 260 26.28 19.45 -20.09
C THR A 260 26.76 17.99 -20.23
N ARG A 261 25.86 17.09 -20.64
CA ARG A 261 26.17 15.67 -20.83
C ARG A 261 27.14 15.45 -21.99
N ASN A 262 26.98 16.16 -23.11
CA ASN A 262 27.90 16.13 -24.24
C ASN A 262 29.31 16.60 -23.82
N LYS A 263 29.40 17.70 -23.07
CA LYS A 263 30.68 18.21 -22.55
C LYS A 263 31.33 17.30 -21.53
N MET A 264 30.55 16.63 -20.67
CA MET A 264 31.08 15.60 -19.77
C MET A 264 31.62 14.40 -20.55
N LEU A 265 30.91 13.96 -21.61
CA LEU A 265 31.37 12.87 -22.46
C LEU A 265 32.69 13.22 -23.18
N GLU A 266 32.79 14.44 -23.73
CA GLU A 266 34.00 14.97 -24.37
C GLU A 266 35.17 15.04 -23.36
N ARG A 267 34.91 15.50 -22.14
CA ARG A 267 35.91 15.68 -21.08
C ARG A 267 36.40 14.36 -20.46
N ASP A 268 35.48 13.46 -20.14
CA ASP A 268 35.75 12.29 -19.28
C ASP A 268 35.77 10.96 -20.08
N GLY A 269 35.39 11.00 -21.36
CA GLY A 269 35.21 9.81 -22.19
C GLY A 269 34.03 8.92 -21.77
N ASN A 270 33.18 9.39 -20.86
CA ASN A 270 32.01 8.68 -20.35
C ASN A 270 30.95 9.65 -19.79
N VAL A 271 29.74 9.15 -19.52
CA VAL A 271 28.61 9.95 -19.02
C VAL A 271 28.41 9.88 -17.50
N LYS A 272 29.32 9.26 -16.75
CA LYS A 272 29.08 8.92 -15.33
C LYS A 272 28.85 10.13 -14.43
N ALA A 273 29.53 11.26 -14.69
CA ALA A 273 29.32 12.49 -13.92
C ALA A 273 27.83 12.92 -13.91
N SER A 274 27.09 12.68 -15.00
CA SER A 274 25.67 13.03 -15.10
C SER A 274 24.73 12.16 -14.25
N ARG A 275 25.21 11.05 -13.66
CA ARG A 275 24.44 10.24 -12.70
C ARG A 275 24.06 11.04 -11.46
N TRP A 276 24.86 12.06 -11.10
CA TRP A 276 24.54 13.00 -10.02
C TRP A 276 23.16 13.63 -10.17
N CYS A 277 22.79 14.06 -11.38
CA CYS A 277 21.45 14.61 -11.62
C CYS A 277 20.40 13.49 -11.79
N ALA A 278 20.77 12.35 -12.39
CA ALA A 278 19.86 11.22 -12.62
C ALA A 278 19.24 10.63 -11.35
N GLY A 279 19.99 10.61 -10.23
CA GLY A 279 19.48 10.11 -8.95
C GLY A 279 18.26 10.87 -8.41
N CYS A 280 18.07 12.12 -8.81
CA CYS A 280 16.92 12.94 -8.42
C CYS A 280 15.91 13.15 -9.56
N HIS A 281 16.36 13.24 -10.81
CA HIS A 281 15.56 13.70 -11.94
C HIS A 281 15.15 12.60 -12.92
N ASP A 282 16.00 11.59 -13.11
CA ASP A 282 15.79 10.49 -14.05
C ASP A 282 16.00 9.11 -13.40
N PRO A 283 15.35 8.83 -12.25
CA PRO A 283 15.60 7.64 -11.46
C PRO A 283 15.23 6.35 -12.20
N VAL A 284 14.25 6.36 -13.10
CA VAL A 284 13.85 5.16 -13.86
C VAL A 284 14.94 4.69 -14.83
N PRO A 285 15.41 5.50 -15.81
CA PRO A 285 16.55 5.09 -16.63
C PRO A 285 17.81 4.83 -15.79
N PHE A 286 18.00 5.57 -14.69
CA PHE A 286 19.16 5.42 -13.82
C PHE A 286 19.23 4.05 -13.13
N PHE A 287 18.15 3.64 -12.43
CA PHE A 287 18.12 2.37 -11.72
C PHE A 287 17.91 1.15 -12.62
N SER A 288 17.42 1.34 -13.85
CA SER A 288 17.32 0.25 -14.84
C SER A 288 18.62 -0.01 -15.60
N GLY A 289 19.62 0.87 -15.46
CA GLY A 289 20.89 0.81 -16.16
C GLY A 289 20.86 1.41 -17.57
N ALA A 290 19.68 1.80 -18.08
CA ALA A 290 19.55 2.42 -19.40
C ALA A 290 20.28 3.77 -19.50
N PHE A 291 20.38 4.51 -18.40
CA PHE A 291 20.94 5.84 -18.37
C PHE A 291 22.42 5.91 -18.75
N ASP A 292 23.21 4.86 -18.53
CA ASP A 292 24.66 4.92 -18.78
C ASP A 292 25.06 4.63 -20.23
N ASP A 293 24.10 4.28 -21.08
CA ASP A 293 24.33 4.22 -22.52
C ASP A 293 24.72 5.63 -23.01
N PRO A 294 25.92 5.82 -23.60
CA PRO A 294 26.30 7.11 -24.19
C PRO A 294 25.34 7.56 -25.29
N LYS A 295 24.59 6.64 -25.89
CA LYS A 295 23.55 6.89 -26.89
C LYS A 295 22.14 6.95 -26.31
N PHE A 296 22.00 7.00 -24.98
CA PHE A 296 20.70 7.14 -24.33
C PHE A 296 19.94 8.34 -24.89
N ASP A 297 18.83 8.07 -25.58
CA ASP A 297 17.98 9.10 -26.15
C ASP A 297 17.13 9.72 -25.05
N THR A 298 17.53 10.91 -24.59
CA THR A 298 16.84 11.65 -23.54
C THR A 298 15.45 12.10 -23.94
N ARG A 299 15.03 11.98 -25.21
CA ARG A 299 13.68 12.30 -25.67
C ARG A 299 12.85 11.05 -25.93
N ASN A 300 13.31 10.14 -26.78
CA ASN A 300 12.44 9.08 -27.30
C ASN A 300 12.56 7.74 -26.55
N HIS A 301 13.53 7.58 -25.65
CA HIS A 301 13.64 6.33 -24.91
C HIS A 301 12.36 6.13 -24.05
N PRO A 302 11.80 4.90 -23.94
CA PRO A 302 10.56 4.66 -23.19
C PRO A 302 10.57 5.17 -21.75
N THR A 303 11.74 5.21 -21.11
CA THR A 303 11.91 5.67 -19.72
C THR A 303 12.22 7.17 -19.61
N ALA A 304 12.47 7.87 -20.73
CA ALA A 304 12.91 9.26 -20.72
C ALA A 304 11.82 10.22 -20.24
N HIS A 305 10.54 9.84 -20.32
CA HIS A 305 9.41 10.64 -19.84
C HIS A 305 8.88 10.20 -18.47
N ALA A 306 9.60 9.31 -17.77
CA ALA A 306 9.08 8.74 -16.53
C ALA A 306 9.08 9.74 -15.36
N GLY A 307 10.08 10.62 -15.31
CA GLY A 307 10.34 11.51 -14.19
C GLY A 307 10.48 10.74 -12.87
N ILE A 308 9.99 11.36 -11.81
CA ILE A 308 9.82 10.72 -10.51
C ILE A 308 8.42 10.09 -10.49
N THR A 309 8.35 8.78 -10.70
CA THR A 309 7.10 8.01 -10.67
C THR A 309 6.60 7.79 -9.23
N CYS A 310 5.36 7.33 -9.12
CA CYS A 310 4.77 6.87 -7.87
C CYS A 310 5.67 5.81 -7.21
N THR A 311 6.12 4.82 -7.99
CA THR A 311 6.99 3.76 -7.49
C THR A 311 8.34 4.28 -7.06
N VAL A 312 8.97 5.19 -7.81
CA VAL A 312 10.29 5.75 -7.44
C VAL A 312 10.25 6.34 -6.03
N CYS A 313 9.28 7.20 -5.74
CA CYS A 313 9.14 7.78 -4.40
C CYS A 313 8.79 6.72 -3.35
N HIS A 314 7.76 5.91 -3.62
CA HIS A 314 7.19 5.01 -2.62
C HIS A 314 7.97 3.70 -2.41
N ALA A 315 8.91 3.39 -3.30
CA ALA A 315 9.83 2.26 -3.19
C ALA A 315 11.12 2.60 -2.43
N ILE A 316 11.38 3.87 -2.13
CA ILE A 316 12.45 4.25 -1.20
C ILE A 316 12.16 3.60 0.15
N THR A 317 13.12 2.85 0.65
CA THR A 317 13.01 2.12 1.92
C THR A 317 13.79 2.79 3.03
N LYS A 318 14.77 3.63 2.69
CA LYS A 318 15.63 4.31 3.67
C LYS A 318 16.14 5.65 3.17
N VAL A 319 16.14 6.64 4.05
CA VAL A 319 16.97 7.85 3.92
C VAL A 319 18.31 7.55 4.58
N ASN A 320 19.39 7.57 3.81
CA ASN A 320 20.71 7.21 4.33
C ASN A 320 21.33 8.36 5.11
N SER A 321 21.11 9.61 4.65
CA SER A 321 21.48 10.84 5.36
C SER A 321 20.75 12.07 4.80
N THR A 322 20.91 13.21 5.48
CA THR A 322 20.45 14.52 5.00
C THR A 322 21.54 15.30 4.25
N LYS A 323 22.55 14.60 3.68
CA LYS A 323 23.60 15.23 2.86
C LYS A 323 23.07 15.74 1.52
N GLY A 324 21.99 15.13 1.00
CA GLY A 324 21.47 15.43 -0.33
C GLY A 324 21.98 14.48 -1.41
N ASN A 325 21.98 14.91 -2.68
CA ASN A 325 22.49 14.16 -3.84
C ASN A 325 21.90 12.74 -3.99
N ALA A 326 20.60 12.59 -3.71
CA ALA A 326 19.86 11.34 -3.73
C ALA A 326 20.35 10.30 -2.72
N ASP A 327 20.82 10.69 -1.53
CA ASP A 327 21.31 9.75 -0.50
C ASP A 327 20.17 8.96 0.19
N TYR A 328 19.57 8.05 -0.58
CA TYR A 328 18.53 7.12 -0.18
C TYR A 328 18.84 5.70 -0.66
N THR A 329 18.16 4.72 -0.07
CA THR A 329 18.11 3.35 -0.59
C THR A 329 16.72 3.08 -1.16
N ILE A 330 16.66 2.64 -2.41
CA ILE A 330 15.47 2.15 -3.10
C ILE A 330 15.53 0.63 -3.24
N GLU A 331 14.38 -0.03 -3.20
CA GLU A 331 14.27 -1.47 -3.37
C GLU A 331 13.26 -1.79 -4.47
N GLU A 332 13.43 -2.91 -5.16
CA GLU A 332 12.39 -3.40 -6.06
C GLU A 332 11.13 -3.77 -5.22
N PRO A 333 10.01 -3.07 -5.39
CA PRO A 333 8.83 -3.30 -4.57
C PRO A 333 8.18 -4.65 -4.90
N VAL A 334 7.86 -5.40 -3.84
CA VAL A 334 7.12 -6.66 -3.96
C VAL A 334 5.63 -6.36 -4.13
N HIS A 335 5.04 -6.88 -5.20
CA HIS A 335 3.63 -6.71 -5.50
C HIS A 335 2.80 -7.95 -5.12
N TYR A 336 1.47 -7.75 -5.05
CA TYR A 336 0.53 -8.87 -5.06
C TYR A 336 0.69 -9.69 -6.36
N PRO A 337 0.38 -11.01 -6.33
CA PRO A 337 0.43 -11.85 -7.52
C PRO A 337 -0.33 -11.25 -8.70
N PHE A 338 0.19 -11.43 -9.90
CA PHE A 338 -0.42 -10.98 -11.16
C PHE A 338 -0.44 -9.46 -11.42
N ALA A 339 0.31 -8.66 -10.68
CA ALA A 339 0.36 -7.20 -10.88
C ALA A 339 0.80 -6.79 -12.30
N LYS A 340 1.66 -7.59 -12.94
CA LYS A 340 2.16 -7.35 -14.31
C LYS A 340 1.49 -8.23 -15.38
N SER A 341 0.35 -8.84 -15.09
CA SER A 341 -0.29 -9.77 -16.01
C SER A 341 -1.05 -9.06 -17.14
N ASP A 342 -0.87 -9.50 -18.39
CA ASP A 342 -1.69 -9.05 -19.53
C ASP A 342 -3.08 -9.68 -19.58
N ASN A 343 -3.30 -10.77 -18.84
CA ASN A 343 -4.61 -11.40 -18.72
C ASN A 343 -5.56 -10.58 -17.80
N ALA A 344 -6.74 -10.21 -18.33
CA ALA A 344 -7.71 -9.37 -17.64
C ALA A 344 -8.27 -10.02 -16.36
N LEU A 345 -8.50 -11.34 -16.34
CA LEU A 345 -8.96 -12.05 -15.15
C LEU A 345 -7.89 -12.04 -14.05
N LEU A 346 -6.63 -12.25 -14.40
CA LEU A 346 -5.53 -12.22 -13.44
C LEU A 346 -5.30 -10.81 -12.87
N ARG A 347 -5.45 -9.74 -13.68
CA ARG A 347 -5.44 -8.35 -13.17
C ARG A 347 -6.61 -8.08 -12.23
N PHE A 348 -7.81 -8.58 -12.56
CA PHE A 348 -8.96 -8.48 -11.67
C PHE A 348 -8.66 -9.16 -10.33
N ILE A 349 -8.12 -10.38 -10.35
CA ILE A 349 -7.73 -11.11 -9.13
C ILE A 349 -6.71 -10.29 -8.32
N ASN A 350 -5.68 -9.72 -8.97
CA ASN A 350 -4.71 -8.86 -8.30
C ASN A 350 -5.41 -7.69 -7.57
N ARG A 351 -6.25 -6.94 -8.27
CA ARG A 351 -7.00 -5.82 -7.67
C ARG A 351 -7.83 -6.25 -6.48
N GLN A 352 -8.56 -7.37 -6.60
CA GLN A 352 -9.38 -7.88 -5.50
C GLN A 352 -8.54 -8.27 -4.29
N MET A 353 -7.37 -8.90 -4.50
CA MET A 353 -6.47 -9.24 -3.40
C MET A 353 -5.94 -7.99 -2.68
N VAL A 354 -5.52 -6.97 -3.44
CA VAL A 354 -5.03 -5.69 -2.88
C VAL A 354 -6.13 -5.00 -2.09
N LYS A 355 -7.34 -4.87 -2.66
CA LYS A 355 -8.49 -4.20 -2.02
C LYS A 355 -8.96 -4.94 -0.76
N ALA A 356 -8.95 -6.28 -0.80
CA ALA A 356 -9.37 -7.12 0.32
C ALA A 356 -8.45 -7.03 1.54
N LYS A 357 -7.12 -7.05 1.32
CA LYS A 357 -6.13 -6.94 2.40
C LYS A 357 -5.03 -5.93 2.03
N PRO A 358 -5.28 -4.62 2.08
CA PRO A 358 -4.32 -3.60 1.65
C PRO A 358 -3.10 -3.44 2.57
N ASP A 359 -3.00 -4.14 3.71
CA ASP A 359 -1.94 -3.92 4.70
C ASP A 359 -0.54 -4.19 4.14
N PHE A 360 -0.36 -5.24 3.32
CA PHE A 360 0.92 -5.51 2.65
C PHE A 360 1.27 -4.41 1.66
N HIS A 361 0.30 -3.97 0.85
CA HIS A 361 0.46 -2.88 -0.08
C HIS A 361 0.87 -1.59 0.65
N LYS A 362 0.17 -1.24 1.74
CA LYS A 362 0.48 -0.09 2.58
C LYS A 362 1.89 -0.14 3.17
N LYS A 363 2.32 -1.30 3.69
CA LYS A 363 3.70 -1.49 4.19
C LYS A 363 4.74 -1.34 3.08
N THR A 364 4.44 -1.85 1.88
CA THR A 364 5.34 -1.81 0.73
C THR A 364 5.52 -0.40 0.19
N PHE A 365 4.48 0.44 0.16
CA PHE A 365 4.55 1.76 -0.48
C PHE A 365 4.57 2.94 0.51
N LEU A 366 4.13 2.78 1.75
CA LEU A 366 4.04 3.88 2.71
C LEU A 366 4.78 3.58 4.02
N LYS A 367 6.08 3.89 4.02
CA LYS A 367 6.97 3.81 5.19
C LYS A 367 6.94 5.09 6.03
N PRO A 368 7.33 5.04 7.32
CA PRO A 368 7.41 6.23 8.19
C PRO A 368 8.30 7.36 7.66
N LEU A 369 9.33 7.05 6.88
CA LEU A 369 10.24 8.03 6.28
C LEU A 369 9.51 9.09 5.43
N HIS A 370 8.43 8.71 4.71
CA HIS A 370 7.68 9.63 3.85
C HIS A 370 6.97 10.74 4.63
N LYS A 371 6.86 10.61 5.96
CA LYS A 371 6.25 11.60 6.85
C LYS A 371 7.28 12.52 7.52
N LYS A 372 8.55 12.44 7.13
CA LYS A 372 9.65 13.23 7.71
C LYS A 372 10.24 14.18 6.66
N PRO A 373 10.67 15.39 7.05
CA PRO A 373 11.30 16.33 6.13
C PRO A 373 12.62 15.79 5.54
N ASP A 374 13.30 14.88 6.25
CA ASP A 374 14.53 14.22 5.80
C ASP A 374 14.34 13.47 4.48
N PHE A 375 13.13 12.96 4.20
CA PHE A 375 12.85 12.31 2.92
C PHE A 375 13.05 13.26 1.74
N CYS A 376 12.45 14.45 1.83
CA CYS A 376 12.57 15.49 0.80
C CYS A 376 14.01 15.99 0.69
N SER A 377 14.78 15.98 1.80
CA SER A 377 16.19 16.41 1.81
C SER A 377 17.08 15.64 0.85
N THR A 378 16.71 14.40 0.51
CA THR A 378 17.51 13.56 -0.38
C THR A 378 17.63 14.16 -1.78
N CYS A 379 16.61 14.88 -2.26
CA CYS A 379 16.62 15.58 -3.55
C CYS A 379 16.61 17.11 -3.41
N HIS A 380 16.01 17.67 -2.35
CA HIS A 380 15.92 19.13 -2.11
C HIS A 380 17.11 19.72 -1.33
N LYS A 381 18.18 18.94 -1.21
CA LYS A 381 19.50 19.40 -0.81
C LYS A 381 20.52 18.78 -1.76
N VAL A 382 21.42 19.61 -2.25
CA VAL A 382 22.34 19.26 -3.32
C VAL A 382 23.67 19.95 -3.06
N SER A 383 24.75 19.22 -3.32
CA SER A 383 26.10 19.75 -3.44
C SER A 383 26.72 19.26 -4.73
N ILE A 384 27.54 20.10 -5.35
CA ILE A 384 28.20 19.78 -6.61
C ILE A 384 29.53 19.12 -6.24
N PRO A 385 29.71 17.82 -6.54
CA PRO A 385 30.93 17.08 -6.21
C PRO A 385 32.03 17.34 -7.24
N PHE A 386 33.26 16.93 -6.93
CA PHE A 386 34.43 17.17 -7.79
C PHE A 386 34.21 16.66 -9.21
N GLU A 387 33.58 15.50 -9.39
CA GLU A 387 33.30 14.89 -10.71
C GLU A 387 32.52 15.81 -11.65
N LEU A 388 31.74 16.76 -11.12
CA LEU A 388 31.06 17.76 -11.95
C LEU A 388 31.89 19.02 -12.15
N ASN A 389 32.54 19.53 -11.10
CA ASN A 389 33.10 20.89 -11.09
C ASN A 389 34.63 20.99 -11.29
N HIS A 390 35.38 19.92 -11.04
CA HIS A 390 36.85 19.85 -11.16
C HIS A 390 37.61 20.97 -10.42
N TYR A 391 37.01 21.56 -9.38
CA TYR A 391 37.57 22.67 -8.60
C TYR A 391 37.66 22.33 -7.11
N LYS A 392 36.56 21.91 -6.48
CA LYS A 392 36.51 21.48 -5.07
C LYS A 392 35.76 20.16 -4.95
N GLU A 393 36.18 19.37 -3.95
CA GLU A 393 35.48 18.15 -3.52
C GLU A 393 34.01 18.40 -3.17
N TRP A 394 33.71 19.60 -2.69
CA TRP A 394 32.37 20.01 -2.34
C TRP A 394 32.15 21.48 -2.70
N LEU A 395 31.10 21.74 -3.47
CA LEU A 395 30.55 23.08 -3.69
C LEU A 395 29.07 23.09 -3.28
N ARG A 396 28.65 24.19 -2.65
CA ARG A 396 27.25 24.38 -2.28
C ARG A 396 26.40 24.45 -3.55
N GLY A 397 25.40 23.57 -3.65
CA GLY A 397 24.32 23.66 -4.63
C GLY A 397 23.03 24.16 -3.98
N GLN A 398 21.90 23.76 -4.56
CA GLN A 398 20.57 24.02 -4.02
C GLN A 398 20.43 23.43 -2.59
N ASN A 399 19.95 24.22 -1.63
CA ASN A 399 19.73 23.74 -0.27
C ASN A 399 18.45 24.34 0.32
N HIS A 400 17.34 23.64 0.15
CA HIS A 400 16.06 24.03 0.75
C HIS A 400 15.89 23.43 2.14
N TYR A 401 16.38 22.20 2.35
CA TYR A 401 16.19 21.49 3.62
C TYR A 401 16.85 22.20 4.80
N ASP A 402 18.13 22.60 4.71
CA ASP A 402 18.79 23.24 5.87
C ASP A 402 18.21 24.64 6.11
N ASN A 403 17.88 25.39 5.05
CA ASN A 403 17.24 26.70 5.17
C ASN A 403 15.88 26.59 5.88
N TYR A 404 15.07 25.59 5.51
CA TYR A 404 13.83 25.27 6.20
C TYR A 404 14.10 24.85 7.66
N HIS A 405 15.00 23.88 7.87
CA HIS A 405 15.28 23.31 9.18
C HIS A 405 15.79 24.38 10.16
N LEU A 406 16.63 25.32 9.71
CA LEU A 406 17.16 26.42 10.51
C LEU A 406 16.23 27.62 10.62
N SER A 407 15.08 27.63 9.94
CA SER A 407 14.09 28.72 10.02
C SER A 407 13.21 28.60 11.27
N GLY A 408 12.48 29.68 11.59
CA GLY A 408 11.50 29.68 12.68
C GLY A 408 10.28 28.86 12.33
N VAL A 409 10.03 28.63 11.03
CA VAL A 409 8.90 27.84 10.52
C VAL A 409 9.02 26.38 10.94
N SER A 410 10.22 25.80 10.89
CA SER A 410 10.42 24.40 11.32
C SER A 410 10.18 24.19 12.82
N GLY A 411 10.30 25.26 13.62
CA GLY A 411 10.33 25.20 15.08
C GLY A 411 11.70 24.82 15.68
N HIS A 412 12.72 24.58 14.86
CA HIS A 412 14.08 24.23 15.32
C HIS A 412 15.04 25.42 15.36
N GLY A 413 14.82 26.44 14.52
CA GLY A 413 15.77 27.52 14.29
C GLY A 413 15.84 28.55 15.42
N ALA A 414 16.71 28.33 16.42
CA ALA A 414 16.89 29.24 17.56
C ALA A 414 17.41 30.65 17.19
N ARG A 415 17.97 30.82 15.97
CA ARG A 415 18.51 32.09 15.45
C ARG A 415 17.56 32.80 14.49
N SER A 416 16.31 32.37 14.42
CA SER A 416 15.35 32.94 13.48
C SER A 416 14.88 34.31 13.95
N PHE A 417 14.73 35.23 13.00
CA PHE A 417 14.21 36.56 13.26
C PHE A 417 12.67 36.56 13.33
N TYR A 418 12.02 35.66 12.58
CA TYR A 418 10.57 35.48 12.54
C TYR A 418 10.17 34.07 12.94
N TYR A 419 9.13 33.97 13.78
CA TYR A 419 8.51 32.70 14.17
C TYR A 419 7.01 32.77 13.89
N PRO A 420 6.43 31.76 13.19
CA PRO A 420 4.99 31.67 13.10
C PRO A 420 4.40 31.27 14.46
N LEU A 421 3.13 31.62 14.69
CA LEU A 421 2.39 31.19 15.89
C LEU A 421 2.37 29.66 16.07
N LYS A 422 2.45 28.93 14.95
CA LYS A 422 2.52 27.47 14.93
C LYS A 422 3.62 27.01 13.99
N ALA A 423 4.56 26.24 14.52
CA ALA A 423 5.59 25.60 13.71
C ALA A 423 4.99 24.60 12.71
N VAL A 424 5.62 24.53 11.55
CA VAL A 424 5.38 23.55 10.50
C VAL A 424 6.63 22.68 10.40
N ASP A 425 6.63 21.56 11.11
CA ASP A 425 7.73 20.60 11.30
C ASP A 425 7.92 19.58 10.14
N ASN A 426 7.12 19.68 9.07
CA ASN A 426 7.24 18.82 7.90
C ASN A 426 6.87 19.56 6.61
N CYS A 427 7.68 19.38 5.56
CA CYS A 427 7.47 19.86 4.20
C CYS A 427 6.08 19.50 3.65
N ASN A 428 5.58 18.28 3.93
CA ASN A 428 4.31 17.78 3.39
C ASN A 428 3.10 18.59 3.88
N LYS A 429 3.22 19.29 5.01
CA LYS A 429 2.11 20.13 5.53
C LYS A 429 1.81 21.33 4.63
N CYS A 430 2.81 21.82 3.89
CA CYS A 430 2.65 22.91 2.92
C CYS A 430 2.61 22.39 1.49
N HIS A 431 3.52 21.48 1.13
CA HIS A 431 3.68 21.00 -0.24
C HIS A 431 2.81 19.78 -0.60
N MET A 432 2.07 19.21 0.35
CA MET A 432 1.08 18.17 0.07
C MET A 432 -0.23 18.48 0.82
N PRO A 433 -0.89 19.60 0.46
CA PRO A 433 -2.07 20.06 1.17
C PRO A 433 -3.18 19.02 1.11
N LEU A 434 -4.06 19.02 2.10
CA LEU A 434 -5.16 18.06 2.15
C LEU A 434 -6.23 18.40 1.11
N LYS A 435 -6.68 17.39 0.39
CA LYS A 435 -7.71 17.50 -0.66
C LYS A 435 -8.79 16.45 -0.43
N ASP A 436 -10.05 16.83 -0.62
CA ASP A 436 -11.18 15.89 -0.59
C ASP A 436 -11.02 14.83 -1.67
N SER A 437 -11.24 13.57 -1.30
CA SER A 437 -11.08 12.44 -2.22
C SER A 437 -11.76 11.18 -1.69
N GLU A 438 -12.20 10.34 -2.63
CA GLU A 438 -12.69 8.99 -2.36
C GLU A 438 -11.69 7.89 -2.79
N ASP A 439 -10.42 8.22 -2.95
CA ASP A 439 -9.37 7.24 -3.23
C ASP A 439 -9.26 6.21 -2.08
N PHE A 440 -8.78 4.99 -2.37
CA PHE A 440 -8.60 3.94 -1.34
C PHE A 440 -7.58 4.31 -0.24
N GLY A 441 -6.79 5.36 -0.46
CA GLY A 441 -5.82 5.92 0.50
C GLY A 441 -6.34 7.09 1.33
N ALA A 442 -7.59 7.51 1.13
CA ALA A 442 -8.18 8.63 1.85
C ALA A 442 -8.48 8.27 3.32
N ASP A 443 -8.27 9.23 4.21
CA ASP A 443 -8.48 9.07 5.66
C ASP A 443 -8.96 10.40 6.27
N PHE A 444 -9.34 10.38 7.54
CA PHE A 444 -9.78 11.55 8.30
C PHE A 444 -8.60 12.43 8.75
N PHE A 445 -7.68 12.76 7.85
CA PHE A 445 -6.47 13.53 8.16
C PHE A 445 -6.76 14.92 8.76
N ALA A 446 -7.92 15.51 8.43
CA ALA A 446 -8.33 16.82 8.92
C ALA A 446 -9.38 16.77 10.05
N GLY A 447 -9.70 15.58 10.58
CA GLY A 447 -10.82 15.35 11.48
C GLY A 447 -12.01 14.70 10.77
N LYS A 448 -12.84 13.95 11.53
CA LYS A 448 -13.97 13.18 10.98
C LYS A 448 -15.04 14.07 10.36
N GLU A 449 -15.26 15.22 10.98
CA GLU A 449 -16.21 16.24 10.58
C GLU A 449 -15.87 16.89 9.22
N LYS A 450 -14.62 16.77 8.78
CA LYS A 450 -14.14 17.33 7.50
C LYS A 450 -14.06 16.31 6.38
N GLY A 451 -14.58 15.10 6.60
CA GLY A 451 -14.64 14.05 5.60
C GLY A 451 -13.30 13.37 5.31
N LEU A 452 -13.31 12.50 4.30
CA LEU A 452 -12.14 11.78 3.83
C LEU A 452 -11.27 12.69 2.95
N LYS A 453 -9.97 12.69 3.22
CA LYS A 453 -8.99 13.48 2.46
C LYS A 453 -7.78 12.65 2.10
N ILE A 454 -7.09 13.08 1.06
CA ILE A 454 -5.72 12.65 0.70
C ILE A 454 -4.76 13.81 0.86
N HIS A 455 -3.46 13.49 0.84
CA HIS A 455 -2.42 14.48 0.60
C HIS A 455 -2.30 14.71 -0.92
N ASP A 456 -2.44 15.95 -1.37
CA ASP A 456 -2.32 16.29 -2.78
C ASP A 456 -0.88 16.10 -3.27
N HIS A 457 -0.73 15.51 -4.45
CA HIS A 457 0.56 15.22 -5.08
C HIS A 457 0.86 16.18 -6.23
N LEU A 458 0.20 17.34 -6.28
CA LEU A 458 0.58 18.42 -7.20
C LEU A 458 1.93 19.07 -6.80
N PHE A 459 2.27 19.06 -5.51
CA PHE A 459 3.46 19.70 -4.96
C PHE A 459 3.57 21.20 -5.30
N PRO A 460 2.61 22.03 -4.86
CA PRO A 460 2.65 23.45 -5.17
C PRO A 460 3.95 24.09 -4.68
N GLY A 461 4.62 24.79 -5.60
CA GLY A 461 5.85 25.56 -5.36
C GLY A 461 6.00 26.71 -6.35
N ALA A 462 7.21 27.23 -6.48
CA ALA A 462 7.50 28.44 -7.27
C ALA A 462 7.46 28.26 -8.80
N ASN A 463 7.48 27.03 -9.30
CA ASN A 463 7.53 26.77 -10.74
C ASN A 463 6.12 26.83 -11.37
N THR A 464 5.79 27.98 -11.95
CA THR A 464 4.58 28.16 -12.79
C THR A 464 4.86 27.90 -14.27
N GLY A 465 6.13 27.91 -14.69
CA GLY A 465 6.54 27.87 -16.10
C GLY A 465 6.21 26.55 -16.80
N ILE A 466 6.39 25.40 -16.15
CA ILE A 466 6.10 24.09 -16.77
C ILE A 466 4.60 23.95 -17.07
N ALA A 467 3.74 24.34 -16.14
CA ALA A 467 2.29 24.34 -16.34
C ALA A 467 1.87 25.34 -17.44
N HIS A 468 2.48 26.53 -17.45
CA HIS A 468 2.21 27.55 -18.47
C HIS A 468 2.56 27.05 -19.89
N LEU A 469 3.73 26.45 -20.09
CA LEU A 469 4.16 25.90 -21.39
C LEU A 469 3.25 24.77 -21.89
N ARG A 470 2.58 24.07 -20.97
CA ARG A 470 1.60 23.02 -21.28
C ARG A 470 0.18 23.53 -21.47
N ASN A 471 -0.04 24.85 -21.39
CA ASN A 471 -1.35 25.49 -21.46
C ASN A 471 -2.33 24.98 -20.37
N GLU A 472 -1.85 24.89 -19.13
CA GLU A 472 -2.60 24.42 -17.96
C GLU A 472 -2.87 25.59 -16.96
N PRO A 473 -3.73 26.56 -17.31
CA PRO A 473 -3.92 27.78 -16.51
C PRO A 473 -4.47 27.52 -15.09
N ASP A 474 -5.28 26.47 -14.92
CA ASP A 474 -5.80 26.08 -13.61
C ASP A 474 -4.67 25.63 -12.67
N ILE A 475 -3.66 24.94 -13.20
CA ILE A 475 -2.49 24.50 -12.43
C ILE A 475 -1.59 25.70 -12.09
N VAL A 476 -1.39 26.62 -13.05
CA VAL A 476 -0.66 27.88 -12.81
C VAL A 476 -1.31 28.64 -11.66
N LYS A 477 -2.64 28.78 -11.66
CA LYS A 477 -3.38 29.47 -10.61
C LYS A 477 -3.17 28.82 -9.23
N VAL A 478 -3.15 27.49 -9.13
CA VAL A 478 -2.88 26.80 -7.85
C VAL A 478 -1.50 27.17 -7.30
N HIS A 479 -0.48 27.22 -8.17
CA HIS A 479 0.86 27.67 -7.78
C HIS A 479 0.90 29.15 -7.37
N GLU A 480 0.22 30.03 -8.11
CA GLU A 480 0.12 31.45 -7.77
C GLU A 480 -0.56 31.68 -6.41
N GLU A 481 -1.69 31.02 -6.16
CA GLU A 481 -2.39 31.10 -4.87
C GLU A 481 -1.50 30.61 -3.72
N PHE A 482 -0.71 29.56 -3.94
CA PHE A 482 0.26 29.06 -2.95
C PHE A 482 1.35 30.10 -2.63
N LEU A 483 1.78 30.89 -3.61
CA LEU A 483 2.86 31.87 -3.45
C LEU A 483 2.40 33.19 -2.82
N LYS A 484 1.09 33.48 -2.79
CA LYS A 484 0.57 34.71 -2.19
C LYS A 484 0.96 34.82 -0.72
N GLY A 485 1.64 35.91 -0.35
CA GLY A 485 2.11 36.16 1.01
C GLY A 485 3.33 35.33 1.43
N SER A 486 4.00 34.63 0.50
CA SER A 486 5.20 33.83 0.80
C SER A 486 6.49 34.66 0.92
N VAL A 487 6.46 35.94 0.54
CA VAL A 487 7.58 36.88 0.63
C VAL A 487 7.16 38.08 1.46
N VAL A 488 7.97 38.43 2.46
CA VAL A 488 7.88 39.66 3.23
C VAL A 488 9.09 40.52 2.89
N VAL A 489 8.87 41.79 2.59
CA VAL A 489 9.93 42.77 2.33
C VAL A 489 9.88 43.81 3.44
N ASP A 490 10.83 43.72 4.38
CA ASP A 490 10.96 44.69 5.46
C ASP A 490 11.96 45.78 5.08
N ILE A 491 11.45 47.01 4.98
CA ILE A 491 12.27 48.18 4.67
C ILE A 491 12.65 48.87 5.98
N PHE A 492 13.86 48.60 6.47
CA PHE A 492 14.36 49.15 7.74
C PHE A 492 14.84 50.61 7.64
N GLY A 493 15.00 51.14 6.43
CA GLY A 493 15.37 52.53 6.18
C GLY A 493 15.43 52.83 4.69
N VAL A 494 15.02 54.06 4.33
CA VAL A 494 15.15 54.60 2.97
C VAL A 494 16.00 55.87 3.08
N LYS A 495 17.07 55.95 2.29
CA LYS A 495 17.94 57.14 2.23
C LYS A 495 17.63 57.88 0.93
N GLU A 496 16.98 59.04 1.03
CA GLU A 496 16.83 59.95 -0.12
C GLU A 496 18.18 60.60 -0.47
N GLY A 497 18.45 60.74 -1.78
CA GLY A 497 19.68 61.35 -2.28
C GLY A 497 20.94 60.59 -1.84
N GLY A 498 20.91 59.24 -1.94
CA GLY A 498 21.97 58.34 -1.47
C GLY A 498 23.39 58.86 -1.64
N SER A 499 24.30 58.43 -0.75
CA SER A 499 25.73 58.60 -1.06
C SER A 499 26.11 57.66 -2.18
#